data_AF-A0A7S1ELG8-F1
#
_entry.id   AF-A0A7S1ELG8-F1
#
_cell.length_a   1.000
_cell.length_b   1.000
_cell.length_c   1.000
_cell.angle_alpha   90.00
_cell.angle_beta   90.00
_cell.angle_gamma   90.00
#
_symmetry.space_group_name_H-M   'P 1'
#
loop_
_entity.id
_entity.type
_entity.pdbx_description
1 polymer ?
#
loop_
_entity_poly.entity_id
_entity_poly.type
_entity_poly.pdbx_seq_one_letter_code
_entity_poly.pdbx_strand_id
1 'polypeptide(L)'
;SLRQHIDFKLPFALRGRSDWRFEPAPGGTQVHWRFKGRVAFTLRAFAATVQGATALDLRFGLDHLAATLEARPPAYRLDYLGVQAQPARQHAQAPHRGPLDGLADALPPRIAAVQEQLAAAG
;
A
#
# COMPACT_ATOMS: atom_id res chain seq x y z
N SER A 1 -15.76 8.42 -21.40
CA SER A 1 -15.39 8.53 -19.98
C SER A 1 -16.54 8.02 -19.13
N LEU A 2 -16.25 7.37 -18.00
CA LEU A 2 -17.27 6.81 -17.09
C LEU A 2 -17.19 7.54 -15.75
N ARG A 3 -18.33 7.84 -15.15
CA ARG A 3 -18.43 8.39 -13.81
C ARG A 3 -19.20 7.43 -12.93
N GLN A 4 -18.69 7.18 -11.75
CA GLN A 4 -19.30 6.27 -10.80
C GLN A 4 -19.32 6.92 -9.42
N HIS A 5 -20.43 6.81 -8.72
CA HIS A 5 -20.53 7.15 -7.30
C HIS A 5 -20.36 5.88 -6.47
N ILE A 6 -19.56 5.98 -5.42
CA ILE A 6 -19.27 4.86 -4.53
C ILE A 6 -19.47 5.34 -3.10
N ASP A 7 -20.32 4.62 -2.37
CA ASP A 7 -20.58 4.83 -0.96
C ASP A 7 -20.02 3.66 -0.17
N PHE A 8 -18.94 3.90 0.55
CA PHE A 8 -18.39 2.96 1.52
C PHE A 8 -19.03 3.21 2.87
N LYS A 9 -19.64 2.15 3.43
CA LYS A 9 -20.30 2.22 4.74
C LYS A 9 -19.43 1.74 5.89
N LEU A 10 -18.44 0.88 5.61
CA LEU A 10 -17.56 0.25 6.60
C LEU A 10 -16.15 0.03 6.01
N PRO A 11 -15.08 -0.02 6.84
CA PRO A 11 -15.06 0.30 8.27
C PRO A 11 -15.19 1.81 8.54
N PHE A 12 -15.08 2.64 7.49
CA PHE A 12 -15.24 4.09 7.56
C PHE A 12 -16.34 4.56 6.60
N ALA A 13 -17.25 5.40 7.09
CA ALA A 13 -18.22 6.05 6.23
C ALA A 13 -17.53 7.07 5.31
N LEU A 14 -17.41 6.70 4.04
CA LEU A 14 -16.73 7.48 3.00
C LEU A 14 -17.62 7.51 1.75
N ARG A 15 -17.93 8.72 1.28
CA ARG A 15 -18.61 8.89 -0.01
C ARG A 15 -17.62 9.43 -1.02
N GLY A 16 -17.63 8.88 -2.22
CA GLY A 16 -16.71 9.34 -3.25
C GLY A 16 -17.23 9.18 -4.66
N ARG A 17 -16.53 9.84 -5.56
CA ARG A 17 -16.74 9.76 -6.99
C ARG A 17 -15.48 9.23 -7.66
N SER A 18 -15.67 8.21 -8.50
CA SER A 18 -14.68 7.71 -9.43
C SER A 18 -14.93 8.30 -10.81
N ASP A 19 -13.88 8.85 -11.40
CA ASP A 19 -13.83 9.29 -12.79
C ASP A 19 -12.85 8.39 -13.56
N TRP A 20 -13.33 7.81 -14.65
CA TRP A 20 -12.56 6.94 -15.53
C TRP A 20 -12.42 7.57 -16.92
N ARG A 21 -11.21 7.57 -17.45
CA ARG A 21 -10.90 7.95 -18.83
C ARG A 21 -10.15 6.81 -19.50
N PHE A 22 -10.50 6.58 -20.75
CA PHE A 22 -9.97 5.50 -21.58
C PHE A 22 -9.39 6.16 -22.81
N GLU A 23 -8.10 5.96 -23.04
CA GLU A 23 -7.37 6.55 -24.16
C GLU A 23 -6.73 5.42 -24.97
N PRO A 24 -6.81 5.44 -26.32
CA PRO A 24 -6.12 4.45 -27.15
C PRO A 24 -4.62 4.54 -26.92
N ALA A 25 -3.96 3.39 -26.78
CA ALA A 25 -2.50 3.28 -26.66
C ALA A 25 -1.98 2.13 -27.53
N PRO A 26 -0.70 2.14 -27.96
CA PRO A 26 -0.12 1.02 -28.68
C PRO A 26 -0.24 -0.28 -27.88
N GLY A 27 -0.92 -1.29 -28.44
CA GLY A 27 -1.12 -2.58 -27.78
C GLY A 27 -2.29 -2.65 -26.78
N GLY A 28 -3.12 -1.61 -26.66
CA GLY A 28 -4.31 -1.67 -25.80
C GLY A 28 -5.02 -0.35 -25.54
N THR A 29 -5.60 -0.22 -24.35
CA THR A 29 -6.27 0.99 -23.88
C THR A 29 -5.62 1.43 -22.58
N GLN A 30 -5.14 2.66 -22.53
CA GLN A 30 -4.67 3.26 -21.29
C GLN A 30 -5.88 3.74 -20.48
N VAL A 31 -5.96 3.26 -19.23
CA VAL A 31 -7.05 3.62 -18.31
C VAL A 31 -6.52 4.57 -17.26
N HIS A 32 -7.05 5.79 -17.25
CA HIS A 32 -6.83 6.75 -16.17
C HIS A 32 -8.01 6.73 -15.22
N TRP A 33 -7.74 6.40 -13.97
CA TRP A 33 -8.73 6.38 -12.92
C TRP A 33 -8.39 7.40 -11.84
N ARG A 34 -9.40 8.16 -11.41
CA ARG A 34 -9.30 9.13 -10.33
C ARG A 34 -10.45 8.95 -9.37
N PHE A 35 -10.14 8.79 -8.09
CA PHE A 35 -11.13 8.79 -7.02
C PHE A 35 -11.04 10.07 -6.18
N LYS A 36 -12.19 10.66 -5.88
CA LYS A 36 -12.34 11.76 -4.93
C LYS A 36 -13.32 11.35 -3.85
N GLY A 37 -12.81 11.07 -2.66
CA GLY A 37 -13.62 10.73 -1.48
C GLY A 37 -13.70 11.87 -0.48
N ARG A 38 -14.78 11.90 0.30
CA ARG A 38 -14.94 12.72 1.49
C ARG A 38 -15.39 11.85 2.65
N VAL A 39 -14.63 11.91 3.73
CA VAL A 39 -14.96 11.22 4.99
C VAL A 39 -16.07 11.98 5.73
N ALA A 40 -16.86 11.26 6.53
CA ALA A 40 -17.80 11.88 7.46
C ALA A 40 -17.09 12.89 8.38
N PHE A 41 -17.79 13.95 8.80
CA PHE A 41 -17.21 15.01 9.63
C PHE A 41 -16.57 14.48 10.93
N THR A 42 -17.22 13.50 11.57
CA THR A 42 -16.74 12.83 12.78
C THR A 42 -15.40 12.10 12.59
N LEU A 43 -15.04 11.74 11.36
CA LEU A 43 -13.81 11.02 11.01
C LEU A 43 -12.73 11.93 10.42
N ARG A 44 -12.95 13.27 10.41
CA ARG A 44 -12.02 14.22 9.79
C ARG A 44 -10.62 14.18 10.42
N ALA A 45 -10.52 13.94 11.72
CA ALA A 45 -9.23 13.79 12.42
C ALA A 45 -8.41 12.59 11.93
N PHE A 46 -9.06 11.58 11.35
CA PHE A 46 -8.44 10.37 10.81
C PHE A 46 -8.38 10.38 9.28
N ALA A 47 -8.62 11.52 8.63
CA ALA A 47 -8.74 11.61 7.18
C ALA A 47 -7.51 11.04 6.45
N ALA A 48 -6.30 11.27 6.97
CA ALA A 48 -5.06 10.72 6.40
C ALA A 48 -5.02 9.18 6.48
N THR A 49 -5.38 8.61 7.64
CA THR A 49 -5.46 7.15 7.84
C THR A 49 -6.51 6.52 6.93
N VAL A 50 -7.71 7.13 6.86
CA VAL A 50 -8.80 6.65 5.99
C VAL A 50 -8.40 6.76 4.52
N GLN A 51 -7.73 7.84 4.12
CA GLN A 51 -7.19 7.98 2.76
C GLN A 51 -6.16 6.90 2.45
N GLY A 52 -5.23 6.62 3.36
CA GLY A 52 -4.22 5.58 3.18
C GLY A 52 -4.83 4.18 3.02
N ALA A 53 -5.74 3.80 3.91
CA ALA A 53 -6.45 2.53 3.83
C ALA A 53 -7.27 2.40 2.54
N THR A 54 -8.04 3.44 2.21
CA THR A 54 -8.86 3.47 0.98
C THR A 54 -7.99 3.42 -0.28
N ALA A 55 -6.84 4.09 -0.29
CA ALA A 55 -5.93 4.07 -1.43
C ALA A 55 -5.37 2.66 -1.67
N LEU A 56 -5.05 1.94 -0.60
CA LEU A 56 -4.59 0.56 -0.67
C LEU A 56 -5.68 -0.36 -1.24
N ASP A 57 -6.89 -0.31 -0.70
CA ASP A 57 -8.02 -1.13 -1.15
C ASP A 57 -8.36 -0.88 -2.62
N LEU A 58 -8.38 0.39 -3.03
CA LEU A 58 -8.67 0.73 -4.41
C LEU A 58 -7.52 0.33 -5.36
N ARG A 59 -6.27 0.37 -4.89
CA ARG A 59 -5.13 -0.13 -5.66
C ARG A 59 -5.24 -1.63 -5.88
N PHE A 60 -5.57 -2.39 -4.83
CA PHE A 60 -5.84 -3.83 -4.95
C PHE A 60 -6.98 -4.11 -5.93
N GLY A 61 -8.08 -3.34 -5.87
CA GLY A 61 -9.17 -3.47 -6.82
C GLY A 61 -8.75 -3.22 -8.27
N LEU A 62 -7.88 -2.22 -8.51
CA LEU A 62 -7.32 -1.96 -9.84
C LEU A 62 -6.40 -3.08 -10.32
N ASP A 63 -5.50 -3.56 -9.46
CA ASP A 63 -4.58 -4.64 -9.82
C ASP A 63 -5.37 -5.94 -10.11
N HIS A 64 -6.45 -6.19 -9.37
CA HIS A 64 -7.37 -7.30 -9.66
C HIS A 64 -8.12 -7.11 -10.99
N LEU A 65 -8.63 -5.91 -11.27
CA LEU A 65 -9.26 -5.61 -12.56
C LEU A 65 -8.26 -5.80 -13.72
N ALA A 66 -7.04 -5.29 -13.58
CA ALA A 66 -5.98 -5.51 -14.57
C ALA A 66 -5.71 -7.00 -14.78
N ALA A 67 -5.60 -7.76 -13.67
CA ALA A 67 -5.45 -9.21 -13.70
C ALA A 67 -6.61 -9.95 -14.41
N THR A 68 -7.84 -9.44 -14.34
CA THR A 68 -8.99 -10.03 -15.06
C THR A 68 -9.04 -9.67 -16.55
N LEU A 69 -8.50 -8.51 -16.92
CA LEU A 69 -8.53 -7.99 -18.29
C LEU A 69 -7.30 -8.45 -19.11
N GLU A 70 -6.16 -8.63 -18.45
CA GLU A 70 -4.95 -9.18 -19.05
C GLU A 70 -5.04 -10.71 -19.08
N ALA A 71 -4.83 -11.32 -20.25
CA ALA A 71 -4.84 -12.78 -20.41
C ALA A 71 -3.79 -13.51 -19.55
N ARG A 72 -2.84 -12.77 -18.97
CA ARG A 72 -1.92 -13.22 -17.92
C ARG A 72 -1.90 -12.19 -16.80
N PRO A 73 -2.58 -12.42 -15.66
CA PRO A 73 -2.35 -11.61 -14.48
C PRO A 73 -0.87 -11.67 -14.06
N PRO A 74 -0.30 -10.61 -13.47
CA PRO A 74 1.02 -10.72 -12.84
C PRO A 74 0.94 -11.80 -11.76
N ALA A 75 1.59 -12.93 -12.03
CA ALA A 75 1.62 -14.05 -11.11
C ALA A 75 2.54 -13.71 -9.94
N TYR A 76 1.96 -13.16 -8.87
CA TYR A 76 2.64 -13.07 -7.58
C TYR A 76 2.81 -14.49 -7.04
N ARG A 77 3.98 -15.08 -7.31
CA ARG A 77 4.31 -16.43 -6.86
C ARG A 77 4.99 -16.34 -5.50
N LEU A 78 4.29 -16.76 -4.46
CA LEU A 78 4.90 -17.04 -3.16
C LEU A 78 5.40 -18.48 -3.20
N ASP A 79 6.70 -18.63 -3.45
CA ASP A 79 7.35 -19.94 -3.41
C ASP A 79 7.58 -20.36 -1.95
N TYR A 80 6.85 -21.39 -1.50
CA TYR A 80 7.18 -22.07 -0.25
C TYR A 80 8.42 -22.93 -0.50
N LEU A 81 9.58 -22.43 -0.10
CA LEU A 81 10.87 -23.12 -0.31
C LEU A 81 11.09 -24.32 0.64
N GLY A 82 10.05 -24.76 1.36
CA GLY A 82 10.15 -25.83 2.36
C GLY A 82 10.84 -25.38 3.65
N VAL A 83 11.16 -26.36 4.50
CA VAL A 83 11.99 -26.15 5.69
C VAL A 83 13.42 -25.91 5.23
N GLN A 84 13.89 -24.68 5.39
CA GLN A 84 15.27 -24.32 5.09
C GLN A 84 16.11 -24.33 6.36
N ALA A 85 17.26 -24.99 6.32
CA ALA A 85 18.29 -24.84 7.33
C ALA A 85 18.84 -23.40 7.24
N GLN A 86 18.43 -22.56 8.19
CA GLN A 86 18.95 -21.19 8.31
C GLN A 86 20.08 -21.21 9.34
N PRO A 87 21.26 -20.66 9.03
CA PRO A 87 22.29 -20.48 10.05
C PRO A 87 21.74 -19.56 11.15
N ALA A 88 22.17 -19.78 12.39
CA ALA A 88 21.83 -18.89 13.49
C ALA A 88 22.26 -17.46 13.12
N ARG A 89 21.30 -16.55 12.98
CA ARG A 89 21.55 -15.14 12.71
C ARG A 89 21.42 -14.36 13.99
N GLN A 90 22.35 -13.45 14.23
CA GLN A 90 22.15 -12.43 15.24
C GLN A 90 21.18 -11.39 14.68
N HIS A 91 20.20 -11.01 15.50
CA HIS A 91 19.23 -9.99 15.19
C HIS A 91 19.40 -8.85 16.19
N ALA A 92 19.39 -7.62 15.69
CA ALA A 92 19.25 -6.44 16.54
C ALA A 92 18.01 -5.67 16.10
N GLN A 93 17.30 -5.15 17.10
CA GLN A 93 16.03 -4.44 16.92
C GLN A 93 16.08 -3.12 17.69
N ALA A 94 15.65 -2.03 17.04
CA ALA A 94 15.54 -0.72 17.67
C ALA A 94 14.08 -0.27 17.69
N PRO A 95 13.47 -0.07 18.88
CA PRO A 95 12.08 0.34 18.97
C PRO A 95 11.90 1.78 18.44
N HIS A 96 10.98 1.99 17.52
CA HIS A 96 10.56 3.33 17.10
C HIS A 96 9.36 3.81 17.92
N ARG A 97 9.51 5.00 18.50
CA ARG A 97 8.43 5.72 19.17
C ARG A 97 8.32 7.09 18.50
N GLY A 98 7.27 7.26 17.71
CA GLY A 98 7.05 8.45 16.90
C GLY A 98 5.96 8.24 15.85
N PRO A 99 5.51 9.33 15.21
CA PRO A 99 4.57 9.24 14.08
C PRO A 99 5.24 8.54 12.88
N LEU A 100 4.48 7.71 12.18
CA LEU A 100 4.94 6.97 10.99
C LEU A 100 5.45 7.90 9.87
N ASP A 101 4.90 9.11 9.77
CA ASP A 101 5.28 10.08 8.75
C ASP A 101 6.75 10.52 8.85
N GLY A 102 7.37 10.43 10.03
CA GLY A 102 8.80 10.73 10.24
C GLY A 102 9.71 9.50 10.20
N LEU A 103 9.16 8.31 9.91
CA LEU A 103 9.92 7.06 9.98
C LEU A 103 11.03 7.00 8.93
N ALA A 104 10.76 7.46 7.70
CA ALA A 104 11.74 7.45 6.62
C ALA A 104 13.01 8.25 6.96
N ASP A 105 12.85 9.42 7.58
CA ASP A 105 13.97 10.28 7.99
C ASP A 105 14.68 9.75 9.24
N ALA A 106 13.93 9.09 10.14
CA ALA A 106 14.48 8.50 11.36
C ALA A 106 15.22 7.17 11.13
N LEU A 107 14.93 6.47 10.02
CA LEU A 107 15.45 5.13 9.72
C LEU A 107 16.97 5.07 9.53
N PRO A 108 17.61 5.91 8.69
CA PRO A 108 19.05 5.81 8.42
C PRO A 108 19.95 5.84 9.67
N PRO A 109 19.83 6.79 10.62
CA PRO A 109 20.66 6.80 11.81
C PRO A 109 20.36 5.63 12.75
N ARG A 110 19.12 5.15 12.77
CA ARG A 110 18.72 3.97 13.58
C ARG A 110 19.27 2.67 13.02
N ILE A 111 19.31 2.53 11.68
CA ILE A 111 19.93 1.38 11.02
C ILE A 111 21.43 1.36 11.34
N ALA A 112 22.12 2.50 11.26
CA ALA A 112 23.53 2.60 11.62
C ALA A 112 23.80 2.18 13.07
N ALA A 113 23.00 2.66 14.03
CA ALA A 113 23.14 2.29 15.44
C ALA A 113 22.90 0.78 15.69
N VAL A 114 21.93 0.18 14.98
CA VAL A 114 21.65 -1.26 15.04
C VAL A 114 22.79 -2.08 14.43
N GLN A 115 23.42 -1.58 13.36
CA GLN A 115 24.60 -2.21 12.75
C GLN A 115 25.82 -2.18 13.68
N GLU A 116 26.06 -1.06 14.37
CA GLU A 116 27.11 -0.97 15.39
C GLU A 116 26.89 -1.94 16.56
N GLN A 117 25.64 -2.06 17.03
CA GLN A 117 25.29 -3.04 18.07
C GLN A 117 25.54 -4.49 17.63
N LEU A 118 25.22 -4.83 16.38
CA LEU A 118 25.53 -6.14 15.81
C LEU A 118 27.04 -6.38 15.69
N ALA A 119 27.80 -5.36 15.32
CA ALA A 119 29.25 -5.46 15.18
C ALA A 119 29.97 -5.61 16.54
N ALA A 120 29.40 -5.06 17.62
CA ALA A 120 29.95 -5.17 18.97
C ALA A 120 29.56 -6.47 19.71
N ALA A 121 28.57 -7.22 19.19
CA ALA A 121 28.06 -8.45 19.79
C ALA A 121 28.66 -9.73 19.18
N GLY A 122 29.60 -9.60 18.23
CA GLY A 122 30.38 -10.68 17.62
C GLY A 122 31.85 -10.61 18.03
#